data_AF-A0AAW5MZS8-F1
#
_entry.id   AF-A0AAW5MZS8-F1
#
_cell.length_a   1.000
_cell.length_b   1.000
_cell.length_c   1.000
_cell.angle_alpha   90.00
_cell.angle_beta   90.00
_cell.angle_gamma   90.00
#
_symmetry.space_group_name_H-M   'P 1'
#
loop_
_entity.id
_entity.type
_entity.pdbx_description
1 polymer ?
#
loop_
_entity_poly.entity_id
_entity_poly.type
_entity_poly.pdbx_seq_one_letter_code
_entity_poly.pdbx_strand_id
1 'polypeptide(L)' 'VLVGTTSVEKSEILSEMLKRRGLKHEVLNAKYHEKEAPIVAQAGQRGAVTIATNMAGRGTDILLGGNPAGIASSELHRR' A
#
# COMPACT_ATOMS: atom_id res chain seq x y z
N VAL A 1 -1.19 -5.28 -7.06
CA VAL A 1 -2.35 -4.59 -7.67
C VAL A 1 -2.57 -3.29 -6.90
N LEU A 2 -2.71 -2.16 -7.60
CA LEU A 2 -3.02 -0.86 -6.98
C LEU A 2 -4.42 -0.42 -7.42
N VAL A 3 -5.27 -0.01 -6.48
CA VAL A 3 -6.62 0.48 -6.74
C VAL A 3 -6.73 1.93 -6.29
N GLY A 4 -7.02 2.83 -7.22
CA GLY A 4 -7.27 4.25 -6.91
C GLY A 4 -8.73 4.51 -6.57
N THR A 5 -8.99 5.31 -5.54
CA THR A 5 -10.33 5.83 -5.22
C THR A 5 -10.31 7.36 -5.14
N THR A 6 -11.49 7.98 -5.24
CA THR A 6 -11.65 9.44 -5.17
C THR A 6 -11.98 9.96 -3.76
N SER A 7 -12.28 9.07 -2.81
CA SER A 7 -12.66 9.45 -1.45
C SER A 7 -12.30 8.36 -0.44
N VAL A 8 -12.03 8.77 0.79
CA VAL A 8 -11.70 7.87 1.90
C VAL A 8 -12.84 6.89 2.15
N GLU A 9 -14.09 7.35 2.11
CA GLU A 9 -15.28 6.50 2.28
C GLU A 9 -15.30 5.33 1.29
N LYS A 10 -15.01 5.58 0.01
CA LYS A 10 -14.95 4.51 -1.01
C LYS A 10 -13.81 3.54 -0.74
N SER A 11 -12.67 4.03 -0.24
CA SER A 11 -11.54 3.18 0.16
C SER A 11 -11.91 2.26 1.31
N GLU A 12 -12.63 2.76 2.32
CA GLU A 12 -13.07 1.96 3.48
C GLU A 12 -14.11 0.91 3.06
N ILE A 13 -15.07 1.26 2.21
CA ILE A 13 -16.04 0.29 1.67
C ILE A 13 -15.32 -0.84 0.93
N LEU A 14 -14.37 -0.50 0.05
CA LEU A 14 -13.59 -1.49 -0.70
C LEU A 14 -12.73 -2.34 0.23
N SER A 15 -12.11 -1.72 1.24
CA SER A 15 -11.34 -2.39 2.28
C SER A 15 -12.18 -3.47 2.98
N GLU A 16 -13.37 -3.13 3.44
CA GLU A 16 -14.29 -4.09 4.06
C GLU A 16 -14.70 -5.23 3.10
N MET A 17 -14.93 -4.92 1.83
CA MET A 17 -15.22 -5.95 0.83
C MET A 17 -14.05 -6.93 0.64
N LEU A 18 -12.81 -6.44 0.63
CA LEU A 18 -11.61 -7.26 0.52
C LEU A 18 -11.35 -8.07 1.80
N LYS A 19 -11.57 -7.48 2.99
CA LYS A 19 -11.47 -8.19 4.28
C LYS A 19 -12.43 -9.37 4.35
N ARG A 20 -13.70 -9.17 3.94
CA ARG A 20 -14.71 -10.26 3.89
C ARG A 20 -14.32 -11.40 2.97
N ARG A 21 -13.49 -11.15 1.96
CA ARG A 21 -12.96 -12.16 1.04
C ARG A 21 -11.62 -12.75 1.49
N GLY A 22 -11.11 -12.36 2.67
CA GLY A 22 -9.83 -12.83 3.20
C GLY A 22 -8.61 -12.28 2.46
N LEU A 23 -8.77 -11.20 1.68
CA LEU A 23 -7.68 -10.60 0.91
C LEU A 23 -6.95 -9.56 1.76
N LYS A 24 -5.69 -9.82 2.11
CA LYS A 24 -4.82 -8.84 2.75
C LYS A 24 -4.57 -7.67 1.81
N HIS A 25 -4.72 -6.46 2.32
CA HIS A 25 -4.50 -5.24 1.57
C HIS A 25 -4.15 -4.09 2.51
N GLU A 26 -3.55 -3.06 1.96
CA GLU A 26 -3.21 -1.81 2.65
C GLU A 26 -4.06 -0.67 2.12
N VAL A 27 -4.42 0.29 2.99
CA VAL A 27 -5.22 1.48 2.63
C VAL A 27 -4.41 2.74 2.91
N LEU A 28 -4.33 3.61 1.91
CA LEU A 28 -3.61 4.88 1.97
C LEU A 28 -4.59 6.02 1.80
N ASN A 29 -4.71 6.85 2.83
CA ASN A 29 -5.73 7.90 2.93
C ASN A 29 -5.15 9.31 2.76
N ALA A 30 -3.91 9.44 2.26
CA ALA A 30 -3.21 10.71 2.05
C ALA A 30 -3.11 11.57 3.32
N LYS A 31 -3.10 10.94 4.50
CA LYS A 31 -3.06 11.63 5.79
C LYS A 31 -1.65 11.69 6.36
N TYR A 32 -0.82 10.68 6.09
CA TYR A 32 0.53 10.57 6.64
C TYR A 32 1.55 10.23 5.56
N HIS A 33 1.95 11.21 4.76
CA HIS A 33 2.82 10.99 3.59
C HIS A 33 4.11 10.21 3.91
N GLU A 34 4.82 10.55 4.99
CA GLU A 34 6.07 9.87 5.37
C GLU A 34 5.88 8.40 5.76
N LYS A 35 4.73 8.06 6.34
CA LYS A 35 4.39 6.68 6.73
C LYS A 35 3.81 5.88 5.58
N GLU A 36 3.13 6.54 4.65
CA GLU A 36 2.50 5.92 3.49
C GLU A 36 3.53 5.59 2.40
N ALA A 37 4.58 6.40 2.22
CA ALA A 37 5.64 6.17 1.25
C ALA A 37 6.27 4.76 1.31
N PRO A 38 6.75 4.25 2.46
CA PRO A 38 7.31 2.90 2.52
C PRO A 38 6.28 1.80 2.19
N ILE A 39 4.99 2.03 2.46
CA ILE A 39 3.92 1.07 2.13
C ILE A 39 3.71 1.04 0.62
N VAL A 40 3.61 2.20 -0.02
CA VAL A 40 3.46 2.36 -1.48
C VAL A 40 4.63 1.74 -2.23
N ALA A 41 5.86 1.97 -1.74
CA ALA A 41 7.08 1.42 -2.34
C ALA A 41 7.07 -0.11 -2.41
N GLN A 42 6.29 -0.79 -1.55
CA GLN A 42 6.15 -2.25 -1.52
C GLN A 42 4.92 -2.76 -2.29
N ALA A 43 4.10 -1.88 -2.88
CA ALA A 43 2.87 -2.27 -3.59
C ALA A 43 3.13 -3.12 -4.86
N GLY A 44 4.36 -3.14 -5.36
CA GLY A 44 4.80 -3.95 -6.50
C GLY A 44 5.19 -5.39 -6.14
N GLN A 45 5.16 -5.78 -4.86
CA GLN A 45 5.41 -7.16 -4.45
C GLN A 45 4.33 -8.13 -4.96
N ARG A 46 4.72 -9.40 -5.15
CA ARG A 46 3.79 -10.45 -5.57
C ARG A 46 2.68 -10.63 -4.54
N GLY A 47 1.43 -10.54 -4.98
CA GLY A 47 0.26 -10.70 -4.12
C GLY A 47 -0.10 -9.46 -3.29
N ALA A 48 0.66 -8.37 -3.40
CA ALA A 48 0.33 -7.12 -2.73
C ALA A 48 -0.92 -6.48 -3.34
N VAL A 49 -1.82 -6.01 -2.49
CA VAL A 49 -3.01 -5.22 -2.86
C VAL A 49 -2.97 -3.93 -2.05
N THR A 50 -3.03 -2.79 -2.74
CA THR A 50 -2.97 -1.48 -2.10
C THR A 50 -4.10 -0.61 -2.64
N ILE A 51 -4.84 0.04 -1.74
CA ILE A 51 -5.90 0.99 -2.05
C ILE A 51 -5.35 2.40 -1.78
N ALA A 52 -5.43 3.30 -2.76
CA ALA A 52 -4.90 4.65 -2.66
C ALA A 52 -5.99 5.70 -2.92
N THR A 53 -6.29 6.53 -1.92
CA THR A 53 -7.25 7.62 -2.02
C THR A 53 -6.59 8.87 -2.63
N ASN A 54 -7.18 9.46 -3.68
CA ASN A 54 -6.71 10.73 -4.30
C ASN A 54 -5.20 10.79 -4.57
N MET A 55 -4.65 9.72 -5.13
CA MET A 55 -3.20 9.56 -5.36
C MET A 55 -2.34 9.62 -4.09
N ALA A 56 -2.85 9.09 -2.96
CA ALA A 56 -2.02 8.78 -1.80
C ALA A 56 -0.77 7.99 -2.23
N GLY A 57 0.41 8.43 -1.78
CA GLY A 57 1.70 7.89 -2.24
C GLY A 57 2.33 8.61 -3.43
N ARG A 58 1.76 9.73 -3.89
CA ARG A 58 2.39 10.57 -4.95
C ARG A 58 3.85 10.87 -4.62
N GLY A 59 4.72 10.70 -5.62
CA GLY A 59 6.16 10.95 -5.49
C GLY A 59 6.96 9.76 -4.95
N THR A 60 6.32 8.60 -4.72
CA THR A 60 7.00 7.35 -4.41
C THR A 60 6.87 6.36 -5.57
N ASP A 61 7.99 5.83 -6.05
CA ASP A 61 8.00 4.83 -7.11
C ASP A 61 7.56 3.44 -6.62
N ILE A 62 6.77 2.75 -7.44
CA ILE A 62 6.34 1.37 -7.20
C ILE A 62 7.18 0.44 -8.06
N LEU A 63 8.22 -0.15 -7.46
CA LEU A 63 9.08 -1.11 -8.14
C LEU A 63 8.43 -2.50 -8.18
N LEU A 64 8.38 -3.12 -9.35
CA LEU A 64 7.92 -4.51 -9.50
C LEU A 64 8.88 -5.46 -8.77
N GLY A 65 8.32 -6.32 -7.92
CA GLY A 65 9.09 -7.15 -6.99
C GLY A 65 9.28 -6.53 -5.60
N GLY A 66 8.85 -5.28 -5.40
CA GLY A 66 9.05 -4.53 -4.16
C GLY A 66 10.39 -3.79 -4.13
N ASN A 67 10.59 -2.96 -3.10
CA ASN A 67 11.85 -2.22 -2.92
C ASN A 67 12.86 -3.08 -2.14
N PRO A 68 13.99 -3.52 -2.77
CA PRO A 68 14.97 -4.42 -2.14
C PRO A 68 15.63 -3.82 -0.90
N ALA A 69 15.93 -2.50 -0.91
CA ALA A 69 16.55 -1.83 0.22
C ALA A 69 15.61 -1.79 1.43
N GLY A 70 14.31 -1.57 1.19
CA GLY A 70 13.28 -1.62 2.22
C GLY A 70 13.12 -3.02 2.82
N ILE A 71 13.13 -4.05 1.97
CA ILE A 71 13.04 -5.45 2.40
C ILE A 71 14.26 -5.83 3.26
N ALA A 72 15.47 -5.54 2.78
CA ALA A 72 16.72 -5.84 3.49
C ALA A 72 16.78 -5.17 4.87
N SER A 73 16.36 -3.90 4.97
CA SER A 73 16.27 -3.20 6.25
C SER A 73 15.27 -3.85 7.20
N SER A 74 14.09 -4.24 6.69
CA SER A 74 13.06 -4.90 7.52
C SER A 74 13.48 -6.28 8.01
N GLU A 75 14.25 -7.03 7.22
CA GLU A 75 14.79 -8.36 7.56
C GLU A 75 15.86 -8.24 8.66
N LEU A 76 16.72 -7.21 8.57
CA LEU A 76 17.82 -6.97 9.49
C LEU A 76 17.32 -6.54 10.88
N HIS A 77 16.26 -5.71 10.95
CA HIS A 77 15.63 -5.30 12.22
C HIS A 77 14.77 -6.39 12.88
N ARG A 78 14.43 -7.46 12.15
CA ARG A 78 13.62 -8.58 12.68
C ARG A 78 14.50 -9.65 13.35
N ARG A 79 15.82 -9.56 13.25
CA ARG A 79 16.81 -10.42 13.92
C ARG A 79 17.30 -9.77 15.22
#